data_AF-A0A4R5YI48-F1
#
_entry.id   AF-A0A4R5YI48-F1
#
_cell.length_a   1.000
_cell.length_b   1.000
_cell.length_c   1.000
_cell.angle_alpha   90.00
_cell.angle_beta   90.00
_cell.angle_gamma   90.00
#
_symmetry.space_group_name_H-M   'P 1'
#
loop_
_entity.id
_entity.type
_entity.pdbx_description
1 polymer ?
#
loop_
_entity_poly.entity_id
_entity_poly.type
_entity_poly.pdbx_seq_one_letter_code
_entity_poly.pdbx_strand_id
1 'polypeptide(L)'
;MRRRRSGPVPRPRLRNSARKSSDRHHPRSYSRSHRPHISPPTPPAAARRPRRPRPPGGGPHEAAGARRRRERRRPRREGLPHGLPGAPRAGRAVSAPAVELRRPEGRWHRHREPVWGTTVTVDVRAGEEGLPPEPAVRHALATAVANMRWVDAVFSTYRPDSLVTALRSGLLDERRLSRWDAAQGALLDVLRRCREARELTDGCFDPWAVRGGFDPSGYVTAWAAERIADDLVRAGCANVCVEAGGDVVTRGSAGPGRPWTVGIRHPDDAGAVTWTVLPGNGAVSTSSTAERPAHIIDPHTGRPAAGARSATVVGPDARLAGVLATALVVAGRDGVRWFAGLDEWSAWGVDPAPADTAWSVGREHHLTR
;
A
#
# COMPACT_ATOMS: atom_id res chain seq x y z
N MET A 1 -60.92 -52.48 34.57
CA MET A 1 -61.37 -51.07 34.52
C MET A 1 -60.97 -50.45 33.18
N ARG A 2 -61.70 -49.42 32.74
CA ARG A 2 -62.00 -49.03 31.34
C ARG A 2 -60.86 -48.38 30.53
N ARG A 3 -60.87 -48.67 29.21
CA ARG A 3 -60.36 -47.85 28.09
C ARG A 3 -61.43 -46.83 27.63
N ARG A 4 -61.02 -45.66 27.12
CA ARG A 4 -61.66 -44.79 26.07
C ARG A 4 -60.53 -43.90 25.48
N ARG A 5 -60.16 -43.84 24.18
CA ARG A 5 -60.81 -43.29 22.95
C ARG A 5 -61.42 -41.90 23.20
N SER A 6 -61.25 -40.83 22.42
CA SER A 6 -61.11 -40.59 20.96
C SER A 6 -60.97 -39.06 20.77
N GLY A 7 -60.13 -38.54 19.86
CA GLY A 7 -60.57 -37.97 18.56
C GLY A 7 -60.09 -36.50 18.39
N PRO A 8 -59.62 -36.05 17.19
CA PRO A 8 -59.12 -34.68 16.95
C PRO A 8 -60.17 -33.78 16.22
N VAL A 9 -59.83 -32.48 15.96
CA VAL A 9 -60.35 -31.51 14.93
C VAL A 9 -60.48 -30.07 15.54
N PRO A 10 -60.42 -28.90 14.82
CA PRO A 10 -60.12 -28.59 13.40
C PRO A 10 -59.02 -27.51 13.13
N ARG A 11 -58.58 -27.45 11.86
CA ARG A 11 -57.93 -26.32 11.18
C ARG A 11 -58.95 -25.28 10.66
N PRO A 12 -58.62 -23.99 10.52
CA PRO A 12 -59.39 -23.07 9.68
C PRO A 12 -58.93 -23.07 8.21
N ARG A 13 -59.91 -22.83 7.34
CA ARG A 13 -59.90 -22.97 5.87
C ARG A 13 -59.30 -21.74 5.16
N LEU A 14 -58.67 -22.01 4.02
CA LEU A 14 -58.40 -21.06 2.93
C LEU A 14 -59.72 -20.53 2.31
N ARG A 15 -59.76 -19.24 1.97
CA ARG A 15 -60.63 -18.69 0.93
C ARG A 15 -59.78 -17.92 -0.08
N ASN A 16 -59.84 -18.41 -1.32
CA ASN A 16 -59.40 -17.74 -2.54
C ASN A 16 -60.36 -16.61 -2.91
N SER A 17 -59.85 -15.49 -3.39
CA SER A 17 -60.48 -14.75 -4.48
C SER A 17 -59.44 -13.96 -5.26
N ALA A 18 -59.14 -14.43 -6.47
CA ALA A 18 -58.44 -13.70 -7.50
C ALA A 18 -59.39 -12.67 -8.15
N ARG A 19 -58.89 -11.47 -8.47
CA ARG A 19 -59.25 -10.76 -9.70
C ARG A 19 -58.13 -9.77 -10.10
N LYS A 20 -57.88 -9.79 -11.40
CA LYS A 20 -56.89 -9.05 -12.20
C LYS A 20 -57.34 -7.60 -12.47
N SER A 21 -56.38 -6.67 -12.57
CA SER A 21 -56.24 -5.67 -13.64
C SER A 21 -54.94 -4.87 -13.37
N SER A 22 -53.86 -5.11 -14.10
CA SER A 22 -53.44 -4.30 -15.26
C SER A 22 -53.51 -2.79 -15.01
N ASP A 23 -52.35 -2.17 -14.76
CA ASP A 23 -51.95 -1.06 -15.62
C ASP A 23 -50.44 -0.82 -15.62
N ARG A 24 -49.92 -0.77 -16.85
CA ARG A 24 -48.57 -0.35 -17.23
C ARG A 24 -48.51 1.16 -17.07
N HIS A 25 -47.44 1.72 -16.50
CA HIS A 25 -47.00 3.09 -16.84
C HIS A 25 -45.48 3.14 -16.98
N HIS A 26 -45.06 3.59 -18.16
CA HIS A 26 -43.69 3.82 -18.60
C HIS A 26 -43.08 5.09 -17.96
N PRO A 27 -41.75 5.28 -18.06
CA PRO A 27 -41.02 6.30 -17.32
C PRO A 27 -41.12 7.69 -17.98
N ARG A 28 -41.24 8.75 -17.17
CA ARG A 28 -41.14 10.15 -17.63
C ARG A 28 -39.86 10.80 -17.13
N SER A 29 -38.92 10.94 -18.07
CA SER A 29 -38.18 12.17 -18.44
C SER A 29 -37.98 13.30 -17.42
N TYR A 30 -36.70 13.57 -17.16
CA TYR A 30 -36.01 14.87 -17.01
C TYR A 30 -36.86 16.14 -16.82
N SER A 31 -36.64 16.81 -15.68
CA SER A 31 -36.87 18.25 -15.52
C SER A 31 -35.73 18.85 -14.70
N ARG A 32 -35.13 19.89 -15.26
CA ARG A 32 -34.01 20.70 -14.74
C ARG A 32 -34.44 21.44 -13.48
N SER A 33 -33.69 21.29 -12.39
CA SER A 33 -33.70 22.25 -11.28
C SER A 33 -32.44 23.11 -11.31
N HIS A 34 -32.68 24.42 -11.17
CA HIS A 34 -31.72 25.52 -11.27
C HIS A 34 -30.58 25.42 -10.26
N ARG A 35 -29.33 25.57 -10.73
CA ARG A 35 -28.20 26.01 -9.90
C ARG A 35 -28.09 27.54 -9.98
N PRO A 36 -27.92 28.26 -8.86
CA PRO A 36 -27.60 29.68 -8.92
C PRO A 36 -26.20 29.89 -9.51
N HIS A 37 -26.11 30.79 -10.48
CA HIS A 37 -24.85 31.26 -11.08
C HIS A 37 -24.04 32.05 -10.02
N ILE A 38 -22.88 31.52 -9.64
CA ILE A 38 -21.82 32.30 -8.98
C ILE A 38 -20.79 32.61 -10.05
N SER A 39 -20.67 33.89 -10.41
CA SER A 39 -19.66 34.39 -11.34
C SER A 39 -18.25 34.20 -10.73
N PRO A 40 -17.26 33.74 -11.50
CA PRO A 40 -15.88 33.66 -11.01
C PRO A 40 -15.28 35.08 -10.86
N PRO A 41 -14.46 35.33 -9.83
CA PRO A 41 -13.77 36.60 -9.68
C PRO A 41 -12.75 36.82 -10.80
N THR A 42 -12.70 38.05 -11.30
CA THR A 42 -11.77 38.53 -12.33
C THR A 42 -10.31 38.41 -11.84
N PRO A 43 -9.37 37.86 -12.63
CA PRO A 43 -7.97 37.81 -12.24
C PRO A 43 -7.35 39.21 -12.26
N PRO A 44 -6.51 39.60 -11.27
CA PRO A 44 -5.80 40.86 -11.30
C PRO A 44 -4.76 40.90 -12.44
N ALA A 45 -4.63 42.08 -13.04
CA ALA A 45 -3.75 42.35 -14.17
C ALA A 45 -2.27 42.00 -13.89
N ALA A 46 -1.64 41.34 -14.87
CA ALA A 46 -0.23 40.99 -14.83
C ALA A 46 0.66 42.24 -14.80
N ALA A 47 1.30 42.50 -13.66
CA ALA A 47 2.37 43.48 -13.55
C ALA A 47 3.60 43.00 -14.33
N ARG A 48 3.95 43.72 -15.40
CA ARG A 48 5.17 43.54 -16.19
C ARG A 48 6.40 43.71 -15.29
N ARG A 49 7.20 42.65 -15.11
CA ARG A 49 8.54 42.75 -14.52
C ARG A 49 9.53 43.32 -15.54
N PRO A 50 10.37 44.32 -15.18
CA PRO A 50 11.40 44.83 -16.06
C PRO A 50 12.56 43.83 -16.22
N ARG A 51 13.07 43.72 -17.45
CA ARG A 51 14.21 42.88 -17.85
C ARG A 51 15.49 43.35 -17.16
N ARG A 52 16.25 42.43 -16.56
CA ARG A 52 17.63 42.68 -16.11
C ARG A 52 18.59 42.67 -17.31
N PRO A 53 19.61 43.57 -17.37
CA PRO A 53 20.60 43.59 -18.43
C PRO A 53 21.66 42.49 -18.26
N ARG A 54 22.15 41.97 -19.39
CA ARG A 54 23.30 41.04 -19.49
C ARG A 54 24.62 41.80 -19.30
N PRO A 55 25.66 41.20 -18.67
CA PRO A 55 27.02 41.70 -18.80
C PRO A 55 27.69 41.18 -20.10
N PRO A 56 28.65 41.92 -20.67
CA PRO A 56 29.27 41.60 -21.96
C PRO A 56 30.42 40.59 -21.80
N GLY A 57 30.67 39.85 -22.88
CA GLY A 57 31.79 38.92 -23.01
C GLY A 57 33.11 39.61 -23.34
N GLY A 58 34.19 38.90 -23.04
CA GLY A 58 35.55 39.20 -23.49
C GLY A 58 36.44 37.97 -23.29
N GLY A 59 36.89 37.37 -24.40
CA GLY A 59 38.21 36.73 -24.48
C GLY A 59 39.06 37.56 -25.45
N PRO A 60 40.18 37.05 -25.99
CA PRO A 60 41.12 36.04 -25.50
C PRO A 60 42.56 36.61 -25.41
N HIS A 61 43.53 35.87 -24.86
CA HIS A 61 44.95 36.10 -25.17
C HIS A 61 45.75 34.79 -25.23
N GLU A 62 46.23 34.52 -26.45
CA GLU A 62 47.39 33.75 -26.89
C GLU A 62 48.69 34.16 -26.15
N ALA A 63 49.85 33.49 -26.21
CA ALA A 63 50.35 32.17 -26.60
C ALA A 63 51.88 32.25 -26.41
N ALA A 64 52.56 31.12 -26.11
CA ALA A 64 53.96 30.79 -26.46
C ALA A 64 54.37 29.58 -25.59
N GLY A 65 54.97 28.48 -26.05
CA GLY A 65 55.69 28.21 -27.29
C GLY A 65 57.07 27.66 -26.92
N ALA A 66 57.25 26.33 -26.86
CA ALA A 66 58.57 25.70 -27.00
C ALA A 66 58.45 24.17 -27.21
N ARG A 67 58.86 23.73 -28.40
CA ARG A 67 59.15 22.32 -28.74
C ARG A 67 60.57 21.97 -28.26
N ARG A 68 60.77 20.86 -27.55
CA ARG A 68 61.98 20.02 -27.67
C ARG A 68 61.67 18.53 -27.45
N ARG A 69 62.41 17.72 -28.20
CA ARG A 69 62.28 16.28 -28.44
C ARG A 69 62.90 15.45 -27.31
N ARG A 70 62.23 14.31 -27.04
CA ARG A 70 62.74 12.98 -26.62
C ARG A 70 63.72 12.89 -25.44
N GLU A 71 63.26 12.21 -24.37
CA GLU A 71 63.89 10.96 -23.92
C GLU A 71 62.94 10.14 -23.02
N ARG A 72 62.99 8.82 -23.21
CA ARG A 72 62.15 7.83 -22.51
C ARG A 72 62.63 7.63 -21.08
N ARG A 73 61.83 8.05 -20.09
CA ARG A 73 61.82 7.43 -18.74
C ARG A 73 60.39 7.45 -18.20
N ARG A 74 59.88 6.27 -17.82
CA ARG A 74 58.51 6.04 -17.30
C ARG A 74 58.33 6.75 -15.95
N PRO A 75 57.29 7.58 -15.75
CA PRO A 75 56.79 7.91 -14.43
C PRO A 75 55.55 7.08 -14.10
N ARG A 76 55.45 6.70 -12.83
CA ARG A 76 54.34 5.97 -12.21
C ARG A 76 53.03 6.72 -12.45
N ARG A 77 52.01 6.03 -12.97
CA ARG A 77 50.64 6.56 -13.03
C ARG A 77 50.03 6.48 -11.62
N GLU A 78 49.88 7.64 -11.00
CA GLU A 78 48.83 7.88 -10.01
C GLU A 78 47.49 7.50 -10.63
N GLY A 79 46.73 6.69 -9.89
CA GLY A 79 45.46 6.15 -10.33
C GLY A 79 44.41 7.26 -10.44
N LEU A 80 43.81 7.36 -11.63
CA LEU A 80 42.48 7.94 -11.81
C LEU A 80 41.49 7.23 -10.86
N PRO A 81 40.63 7.94 -10.11
CA PRO A 81 39.54 7.30 -9.40
C PRO A 81 38.50 6.83 -10.42
N HIS A 82 38.64 5.57 -10.84
CA HIS A 82 37.54 4.82 -11.45
C HIS A 82 36.63 4.31 -10.34
N GLY A 83 35.35 4.67 -10.40
CA GLY A 83 34.34 4.17 -9.49
C GLY A 83 32.98 4.78 -9.75
N LEU A 84 32.39 4.49 -10.91
CA LEU A 84 30.92 4.49 -11.01
C LEU A 84 30.41 3.54 -9.91
N PRO A 85 29.41 3.91 -9.09
CA PRO A 85 28.90 3.02 -8.07
C PRO A 85 28.37 1.75 -8.75
N GLY A 86 29.02 0.63 -8.44
CA GLY A 86 28.68 -0.68 -8.97
C GLY A 86 27.25 -1.06 -8.62
N ALA A 87 26.60 -1.73 -9.57
CA ALA A 87 25.32 -2.39 -9.37
C ALA A 87 25.35 -3.21 -8.06
N PRO A 88 24.26 -3.22 -7.27
CA PRO A 88 24.23 -3.97 -6.02
C PRO A 88 24.46 -5.46 -6.30
N ARG A 89 25.48 -6.02 -5.65
CA ARG A 89 25.79 -7.44 -5.65
C ARG A 89 24.60 -8.22 -5.09
N ALA A 90 24.20 -9.28 -5.78
CA ALA A 90 23.30 -10.28 -5.24
C ALA A 90 23.93 -10.91 -3.98
N GLY A 91 23.26 -10.80 -2.83
CA GLY A 91 23.71 -11.45 -1.60
C GLY A 91 23.15 -10.90 -0.30
N ARG A 92 21.95 -11.36 0.08
CA ARG A 92 21.59 -11.98 1.37
C ARG A 92 20.10 -12.34 1.26
N ALA A 93 19.74 -13.60 1.52
CA ALA A 93 18.33 -13.98 1.58
C ALA A 93 17.62 -13.05 2.57
N VAL A 94 16.68 -12.26 2.06
CA VAL A 94 15.78 -11.44 2.89
C VAL A 94 15.05 -12.43 3.78
N SER A 95 15.21 -12.28 5.10
CA SER A 95 14.46 -13.06 6.08
C SER A 95 12.98 -12.95 5.71
N ALA A 96 12.31 -14.08 5.48
CA ALA A 96 10.90 -14.07 5.13
C ALA A 96 10.13 -13.30 6.23
N PRO A 97 9.20 -12.40 5.87
CA PRO A 97 8.38 -11.72 6.87
C PRO A 97 7.64 -12.79 7.69
N ALA A 98 7.95 -12.85 8.99
CA ALA A 98 7.32 -13.74 9.95
C ALA A 98 5.90 -13.27 10.23
N VAL A 99 4.98 -13.75 9.40
CA VAL A 99 3.62 -14.10 9.78
C VAL A 99 3.55 -15.62 9.61
N GLU A 100 3.55 -16.36 10.71
CA GLU A 100 3.36 -17.81 10.65
C GLU A 100 1.87 -18.11 10.38
N LEU A 101 1.51 -18.13 9.09
CA LEU A 101 0.20 -18.59 8.66
C LEU A 101 0.09 -20.08 8.98
N ARG A 102 -0.63 -20.41 10.07
CA ARG A 102 -0.91 -21.79 10.52
C ARG A 102 -1.22 -22.70 9.33
N ARG A 103 -0.68 -23.92 9.36
CA ARG A 103 -0.89 -24.94 8.32
C ARG A 103 -2.40 -25.12 8.07
N PRO A 104 -2.87 -24.89 6.83
CA PRO A 104 -4.29 -25.02 6.50
C PRO A 104 -4.78 -26.47 6.62
N GLU A 105 -6.01 -26.64 7.10
CA GLU A 105 -6.79 -27.88 6.97
C GLU A 105 -7.48 -27.88 5.59
N GLY A 106 -7.53 -29.01 4.88
CA GLY A 106 -8.19 -29.12 3.57
C GLY A 106 -7.32 -28.76 2.35
N ARG A 107 -7.95 -28.45 1.20
CA ARG A 107 -7.25 -28.02 -0.02
C ARG A 107 -6.90 -26.53 0.06
N TRP A 108 -5.70 -26.19 -0.38
CA TRP A 108 -5.16 -24.83 -0.35
C TRP A 108 -4.12 -24.64 -1.45
N HIS A 109 -3.86 -23.38 -1.79
CA HIS A 109 -2.77 -22.96 -2.65
C HIS A 109 -1.97 -21.88 -1.95
N ARG A 110 -0.64 -21.98 -2.02
CA ARG A 110 0.28 -20.91 -1.61
C ARG A 110 1.17 -20.57 -2.78
N HIS A 111 1.15 -19.31 -3.19
CA HIS A 111 2.11 -18.76 -4.14
C HIS A 111 3.07 -17.82 -3.41
N ARG A 112 4.33 -17.80 -3.84
CA ARG A 112 5.34 -16.87 -3.34
C ARG A 112 6.02 -16.23 -4.55
N GLU A 113 5.87 -14.92 -4.71
CA GLU A 113 6.48 -14.16 -5.79
C GLU A 113 7.54 -13.20 -5.21
N PRO A 114 8.83 -13.39 -5.51
CA PRO A 114 9.85 -12.39 -5.22
C PRO A 114 9.63 -11.14 -6.10
N VAL A 115 9.17 -10.03 -5.50
CA VAL A 115 8.83 -8.79 -6.20
C VAL A 115 8.84 -7.62 -5.22
N TRP A 116 9.01 -6.38 -5.71
CA TRP A 116 9.02 -5.15 -4.90
C TRP A 116 10.06 -5.12 -3.77
N GLY A 117 11.18 -5.84 -3.94
CA GLY A 117 12.23 -5.94 -2.92
C GLY A 117 11.87 -6.78 -1.68
N THR A 118 10.78 -7.57 -1.78
CA THR A 118 10.30 -8.52 -0.77
C THR A 118 9.83 -9.82 -1.44
N THR A 119 9.22 -10.72 -0.68
CA THR A 119 8.44 -11.85 -1.22
C THR A 119 6.98 -11.61 -0.92
N VAL A 120 6.15 -11.51 -1.94
CA VAL A 120 4.70 -11.45 -1.79
C VAL A 120 4.19 -12.87 -1.65
N THR A 121 3.52 -13.16 -0.54
CA THR A 121 2.88 -14.47 -0.30
C THR A 121 1.38 -14.34 -0.54
N VAL A 122 0.83 -15.23 -1.37
CA VAL A 122 -0.61 -15.34 -1.61
C VAL A 122 -1.08 -16.71 -1.14
N ASP A 123 -1.94 -16.73 -0.14
CA ASP A 123 -2.62 -17.91 0.36
C ASP A 123 -4.08 -17.90 -0.09
N VAL A 124 -4.50 -18.99 -0.73
CA VAL A 124 -5.88 -19.26 -1.11
C VAL A 124 -6.32 -20.53 -0.41
N ARG A 125 -7.45 -20.47 0.31
CA ARG A 125 -7.98 -21.59 1.07
C ARG A 125 -9.38 -21.96 0.60
N ALA A 126 -9.77 -23.22 0.79
CA ALA A 126 -11.14 -23.64 0.53
C ALA A 126 -12.13 -22.89 1.44
N GLY A 127 -13.23 -22.43 0.86
CA GLY A 127 -14.42 -21.97 1.60
C GLY A 127 -15.37 -23.11 1.93
N GLU A 128 -16.55 -22.78 2.46
CA GLU A 128 -17.62 -23.76 2.68
C GLU A 128 -18.05 -24.44 1.36
N GLU A 129 -18.07 -23.68 0.27
CA GLU A 129 -18.35 -24.16 -1.09
C GLU A 129 -17.13 -24.85 -1.74
N GLY A 130 -16.00 -24.94 -1.03
CA GLY A 130 -14.75 -25.48 -1.54
C GLY A 130 -13.86 -24.44 -2.25
N LEU A 131 -12.99 -24.92 -3.13
CA LEU A 131 -12.19 -24.10 -4.04
C LEU A 131 -12.80 -24.14 -5.44
N PRO A 132 -12.59 -23.08 -6.25
CA PRO A 132 -12.80 -23.18 -7.70
C PRO A 132 -12.02 -24.37 -8.29
N PRO A 133 -12.40 -24.85 -9.49
CA PRO A 133 -11.63 -25.87 -10.19
C PRO A 133 -10.16 -25.48 -10.29
N GLU A 134 -9.27 -26.45 -10.11
CA GLU A 134 -7.82 -26.26 -10.07
C GLU A 134 -7.26 -25.38 -11.22
N PRO A 135 -7.68 -25.53 -12.50
CA PRO A 135 -7.24 -24.63 -13.56
C PRO A 135 -7.64 -23.16 -13.36
N ALA A 136 -8.81 -22.91 -12.76
CA ALA A 136 -9.29 -21.55 -12.47
C ALA A 136 -8.46 -20.90 -11.36
N VAL A 137 -8.13 -21.64 -10.29
CA VAL A 137 -7.25 -21.13 -9.21
C VAL A 137 -5.87 -20.82 -9.76
N ARG A 138 -5.29 -21.70 -10.59
CA ARG A 138 -3.99 -21.45 -11.24
C ARG A 138 -4.02 -20.22 -12.15
N HIS A 139 -5.10 -20.03 -12.91
CA HIS A 139 -5.26 -18.83 -13.75
C HIS A 139 -5.38 -17.55 -12.92
N ALA A 140 -6.12 -17.59 -11.81
CA ALA A 140 -6.26 -16.46 -10.90
C ALA A 140 -4.90 -16.08 -10.26
N LEU A 141 -4.11 -17.06 -9.81
CA LEU A 141 -2.76 -16.83 -9.30
C LEU A 141 -1.81 -16.26 -10.39
N ALA A 142 -1.88 -16.78 -11.62
CA ALA A 142 -1.10 -16.24 -12.72
C ALA A 142 -1.48 -14.78 -13.04
N THR A 143 -2.76 -14.43 -12.95
CA THR A 143 -3.25 -13.05 -13.10
C THR A 143 -2.75 -12.15 -11.97
N ALA A 144 -2.74 -12.65 -10.74
CA ALA A 144 -2.15 -11.94 -9.59
C ALA A 144 -0.66 -11.64 -9.80
N VAL A 145 0.12 -12.61 -10.29
CA VAL A 145 1.53 -12.41 -10.63
C VAL A 145 1.71 -11.38 -11.75
N ALA A 146 0.86 -11.41 -12.77
CA ALA A 146 0.88 -10.40 -13.83
C ALA A 146 0.58 -8.99 -13.29
N ASN A 147 -0.37 -8.87 -12.35
CA ASN A 147 -0.67 -7.62 -11.66
C ASN A 147 0.55 -7.15 -10.84
N MET A 148 1.22 -8.04 -10.10
CA MET A 148 2.43 -7.71 -9.34
C MET A 148 3.53 -7.11 -10.24
N ARG A 149 3.76 -7.71 -11.41
CA ARG A 149 4.73 -7.23 -12.41
C ARG A 149 4.31 -5.90 -13.02
N TRP A 150 3.02 -5.69 -13.27
CA TRP A 150 2.51 -4.42 -13.76
C TRP A 150 2.69 -3.30 -12.72
N VAL A 151 2.40 -3.57 -11.44
CA VAL A 151 2.67 -2.61 -10.35
C VAL A 151 4.15 -2.26 -10.30
N ASP A 152 5.05 -3.25 -10.39
CA ASP A 152 6.50 -3.00 -10.42
C ASP A 152 6.90 -2.14 -11.63
N ALA A 153 6.38 -2.44 -12.82
CA ALA A 153 6.64 -1.67 -14.04
C ALA A 153 6.15 -0.22 -13.95
N VAL A 154 5.03 0.04 -13.25
CA VAL A 154 4.47 1.40 -13.13
C VAL A 154 5.14 2.20 -12.01
N PHE A 155 5.29 1.59 -10.83
CA PHE A 155 5.55 2.30 -9.58
C PHE A 155 6.96 2.14 -9.02
N SER A 156 7.80 1.25 -9.58
CA SER A 156 9.15 1.04 -9.06
C SER A 156 9.98 2.32 -9.07
N THR A 157 10.71 2.60 -7.99
CA THR A 157 11.66 3.71 -7.88
C THR A 157 13.07 3.34 -8.36
N TYR A 158 13.27 2.08 -8.74
CA TYR A 158 14.57 1.52 -9.14
C TYR A 158 14.64 1.20 -10.63
N ARG A 159 13.50 0.84 -11.23
CA ARG A 159 13.43 0.52 -12.65
C ARG A 159 13.57 1.79 -13.49
N PRO A 160 14.50 1.83 -14.48
CA PRO A 160 14.69 3.01 -15.31
C PRO A 160 13.51 3.32 -16.23
N ASP A 161 12.67 2.31 -16.53
CA ASP A 161 11.53 2.39 -17.44
C ASP A 161 10.19 2.63 -16.73
N SER A 162 10.17 2.81 -15.41
CA SER A 162 8.92 3.06 -14.68
C SER A 162 8.48 4.52 -14.76
N LEU A 163 7.17 4.75 -14.62
CA LEU A 163 6.62 6.09 -14.58
C LEU A 163 7.09 6.88 -13.35
N VAL A 164 7.25 6.21 -12.20
CA VAL A 164 7.77 6.84 -10.99
C VAL A 164 9.22 7.28 -11.15
N THR A 165 10.10 6.46 -11.76
CA THR A 165 11.48 6.87 -12.04
C THR A 165 11.53 8.02 -13.06
N ALA A 166 10.63 8.02 -14.04
CA ALA A 166 10.51 9.14 -14.99
C ALA A 166 10.09 10.45 -14.28
N LEU A 167 9.16 10.39 -13.31
CA LEU A 167 8.81 11.56 -12.48
C LEU A 167 10.01 12.02 -11.62
N ARG A 168 10.68 11.10 -10.94
CA ARG A 168 11.83 11.38 -10.05
C ARG A 168 13.01 12.03 -10.79
N SER A 169 13.22 11.62 -12.03
CA SER A 169 14.30 12.15 -12.89
C SER A 169 13.90 13.42 -13.66
N GLY A 170 12.64 13.85 -13.58
CA GLY A 170 12.12 15.00 -14.33
C GLY A 170 11.92 14.73 -15.83
N LEU A 171 12.02 13.47 -16.28
CA LEU A 171 11.72 13.06 -17.65
C LEU A 171 10.20 13.09 -17.95
N LEU A 172 9.39 12.96 -16.91
CA LEU A 172 7.93 13.06 -16.96
C LEU A 172 7.47 14.15 -15.99
N ASP A 173 6.54 14.98 -16.46
CA ASP A 173 5.84 15.97 -15.63
C ASP A 173 4.42 15.44 -15.36
N GLU A 174 3.96 15.49 -14.12
CA GLU A 174 2.62 15.04 -13.71
C GLU A 174 1.51 15.64 -14.56
N ARG A 175 1.63 16.89 -15.02
CA ARG A 175 0.63 17.58 -15.85
C ARG A 175 0.47 16.94 -17.23
N ARG A 176 1.41 16.10 -17.64
CA ARG A 176 1.39 15.38 -18.92
C ARG A 176 0.77 13.99 -18.81
N LEU A 177 0.46 13.53 -17.59
CA LEU A 177 -0.21 12.26 -17.37
C LEU A 177 -1.67 12.33 -17.85
N SER A 178 -2.11 11.24 -18.47
CA SER A 178 -3.47 11.07 -18.97
C SER A 178 -4.21 10.04 -18.14
N ARG A 179 -5.44 10.37 -17.72
CA ARG A 179 -6.34 9.40 -17.06
C ARG A 179 -6.83 8.27 -17.98
N TRP A 180 -6.65 8.42 -19.29
CA TRP A 180 -7.13 7.47 -20.29
C TRP A 180 -6.13 6.34 -20.58
N ASP A 181 -4.86 6.54 -20.20
CA ASP A 181 -3.88 5.47 -20.16
C ASP A 181 -3.96 4.79 -18.78
N ALA A 182 -4.03 3.46 -18.74
CA ALA A 182 -4.27 2.74 -17.50
C ALA A 182 -3.13 2.89 -16.48
N ALA A 183 -1.86 2.92 -16.93
CA ALA A 183 -0.70 3.07 -16.06
C ALA A 183 -0.61 4.50 -15.52
N GLN A 184 -0.79 5.49 -16.39
CA GLN A 184 -0.76 6.90 -15.99
C GLN A 184 -1.97 7.28 -15.12
N GLY A 185 -3.15 6.73 -15.41
CA GLY A 185 -4.35 6.89 -14.59
C GLY A 185 -4.15 6.34 -13.18
N ALA A 186 -3.59 5.13 -13.06
CA ALA A 186 -3.26 4.56 -11.75
C ALA A 186 -2.23 5.41 -10.99
N LEU A 187 -1.22 5.95 -11.70
CA LEU A 187 -0.26 6.86 -11.09
C LEU A 187 -0.89 8.18 -10.61
N LEU A 188 -1.81 8.76 -11.38
CA LEU A 188 -2.57 9.95 -10.97
C LEU A 188 -3.39 9.69 -9.71
N ASP A 189 -4.03 8.52 -9.61
CA ASP A 189 -4.75 8.13 -8.40
C ASP A 189 -3.82 7.97 -7.20
N VAL A 190 -2.68 7.32 -7.36
CA VAL A 190 -1.66 7.19 -6.29
C VAL A 190 -1.14 8.56 -5.87
N LEU A 191 -0.82 9.45 -6.80
CA LEU A 191 -0.38 10.82 -6.50
C LEU A 191 -1.42 11.58 -5.67
N ARG A 192 -2.70 11.51 -6.05
CA ARG A 192 -3.79 12.13 -5.28
C ARG A 192 -3.89 11.53 -3.88
N ARG A 193 -3.87 10.20 -3.76
CA ARG A 193 -3.98 9.50 -2.48
C ARG A 193 -2.79 9.76 -1.56
N CYS A 194 -1.59 9.89 -2.12
CA CYS A 194 -0.40 10.29 -1.38
C CYS A 194 -0.51 11.72 -0.81
N ARG A 195 -1.19 12.65 -1.52
CA ARG A 195 -1.46 14.00 -0.97
C ARG A 195 -2.43 13.95 0.20
N GLU A 196 -3.52 13.21 0.04
CA GLU A 196 -4.51 12.99 1.11
C GLU A 196 -3.85 12.35 2.35
N ALA A 197 -3.00 11.34 2.15
CA ALA A 197 -2.23 10.69 3.20
C ALA A 197 -1.28 11.67 3.91
N ARG A 198 -0.59 12.53 3.16
CA ARG A 198 0.30 13.56 3.71
C ARG A 198 -0.46 14.57 4.56
N GLU A 199 -1.62 15.03 4.10
CA GLU A 199 -2.47 15.95 4.85
C GLU A 199 -3.00 15.31 6.14
N LEU A 200 -3.51 14.07 6.05
CA LEU A 200 -4.03 13.33 7.19
C LEU A 200 -2.99 13.10 8.29
N THR A 201 -1.73 12.89 7.90
CA THR A 201 -0.64 12.55 8.82
C THR A 201 0.19 13.76 9.23
N ASP A 202 -0.28 14.98 8.98
CA ASP A 202 0.45 16.22 9.25
C ASP A 202 1.87 16.21 8.65
N GLY A 203 2.05 15.59 7.48
CA GLY A 203 3.34 15.46 6.81
C GLY A 203 4.23 14.32 7.33
N CYS A 204 3.82 13.53 8.32
CA CYS A 204 4.60 12.40 8.83
C CYS A 204 4.75 11.28 7.79
N PHE A 205 3.78 11.15 6.87
CA PHE A 205 3.93 10.39 5.64
C PHE A 205 4.05 11.35 4.44
N ASP A 206 5.26 11.59 3.95
CA ASP A 206 5.50 12.46 2.79
C ASP A 206 6.32 11.75 1.69
N PRO A 207 5.64 11.16 0.68
CA PRO A 207 6.27 10.56 -0.47
C PRO A 207 7.21 11.48 -1.26
N TRP A 208 7.06 12.81 -1.18
CA TRP A 208 7.91 13.75 -1.89
C TRP A 208 9.16 14.15 -1.12
N ALA A 209 9.21 13.92 0.20
CA ALA A 209 10.35 14.22 1.06
C ALA A 209 11.45 13.14 0.98
N VAL A 210 11.17 12.02 0.31
CA VAL A 210 12.15 10.94 0.14
C VAL A 210 13.29 11.41 -0.78
N ARG A 211 14.52 10.96 -0.48
CA ARG A 211 15.69 11.29 -1.29
C ARG A 211 15.46 10.90 -2.75
N GLY A 212 15.64 11.86 -3.66
CA GLY A 212 15.40 11.67 -5.09
C GLY A 212 13.95 11.95 -5.53
N GLY A 213 13.11 12.48 -4.64
CA GLY A 213 11.76 12.95 -4.95
C GLY A 213 10.69 11.91 -4.65
N PHE A 214 9.60 11.96 -5.41
CA PHE A 214 8.40 11.16 -5.20
C PHE A 214 8.69 9.66 -5.10
N ASP A 215 8.35 9.06 -3.96
CA ASP A 215 8.46 7.63 -3.65
C ASP A 215 7.18 7.17 -2.95
N PRO A 216 6.27 6.49 -3.67
CA PRO A 216 5.00 6.05 -3.11
C PRO A 216 5.07 4.64 -2.50
N SER A 217 6.26 4.04 -2.31
CA SER A 217 6.37 2.63 -1.90
C SER A 217 5.65 2.28 -0.60
N GLY A 218 5.61 3.21 0.37
CA GLY A 218 4.87 3.04 1.63
C GLY A 218 3.33 3.07 1.49
N TYR A 219 2.81 3.44 0.32
CA TYR A 219 1.38 3.37 -0.01
C TYR A 219 1.09 2.24 -1.03
N VAL A 220 1.92 2.12 -2.06
CA VAL A 220 1.68 1.24 -3.22
C VAL A 220 1.76 -0.24 -2.84
N THR A 221 2.60 -0.63 -1.89
CA THR A 221 2.73 -2.03 -1.47
C THR A 221 1.41 -2.55 -0.89
N ALA A 222 0.88 -1.85 0.11
CA ALA A 222 -0.41 -2.19 0.72
C ALA A 222 -1.58 -2.09 -0.28
N TRP A 223 -1.58 -1.06 -1.15
CA TRP A 223 -2.57 -0.93 -2.23
C TRP A 223 -2.55 -2.13 -3.18
N ALA A 224 -1.36 -2.59 -3.58
CA ALA A 224 -1.22 -3.71 -4.48
C ALA A 224 -1.64 -5.03 -3.81
N ALA A 225 -1.30 -5.22 -2.53
CA ALA A 225 -1.74 -6.37 -1.75
C ALA A 225 -3.29 -6.45 -1.67
N GLU A 226 -3.96 -5.32 -1.39
CA GLU A 226 -5.42 -5.23 -1.38
C GLU A 226 -6.03 -5.54 -2.75
N ARG A 227 -5.47 -4.93 -3.80
CA ARG A 227 -5.91 -5.17 -5.17
C ARG A 227 -5.80 -6.65 -5.57
N ILE A 228 -4.70 -7.32 -5.20
CA ILE A 228 -4.50 -8.76 -5.47
C ILE A 228 -5.52 -9.61 -4.70
N ALA A 229 -5.74 -9.32 -3.42
CA ALA A 229 -6.73 -10.04 -2.62
C ALA A 229 -8.13 -9.93 -3.24
N ASP A 230 -8.54 -8.73 -3.64
CA ASP A 230 -9.84 -8.49 -4.25
C ASP A 230 -9.95 -9.10 -5.66
N ASP A 231 -8.86 -9.12 -6.45
CA ASP A 231 -8.80 -9.80 -7.75
C ASP A 231 -9.06 -11.31 -7.61
N LEU A 232 -8.45 -11.95 -6.61
CA LEU A 232 -8.62 -13.37 -6.32
C LEU A 232 -10.05 -13.67 -5.86
N VAL A 233 -10.63 -12.84 -5.00
CA VAL A 233 -12.04 -12.95 -4.58
C VAL A 233 -12.97 -12.85 -5.79
N ARG A 234 -12.74 -11.88 -6.70
CA ARG A 234 -13.52 -11.75 -7.94
C ARG A 234 -13.36 -12.95 -8.88
N ALA A 235 -12.25 -13.67 -8.79
CA ALA A 235 -12.03 -14.93 -9.51
C ALA A 235 -12.64 -16.17 -8.82
N GLY A 236 -13.40 -15.99 -7.72
CA GLY A 236 -14.09 -17.06 -6.99
C GLY A 236 -13.31 -17.64 -5.81
N CYS A 237 -12.12 -17.11 -5.48
CA CYS A 237 -11.37 -17.53 -4.31
C CYS A 237 -11.88 -16.79 -3.07
N ALA A 238 -12.84 -17.36 -2.33
CA ALA A 238 -13.51 -16.67 -1.22
C ALA A 238 -12.59 -16.37 -0.01
N ASN A 239 -11.62 -17.25 0.25
CA ASN A 239 -10.73 -17.17 1.39
C ASN A 239 -9.29 -16.88 0.92
N VAL A 240 -8.84 -15.64 1.15
CA VAL A 240 -7.55 -15.16 0.64
C VAL A 240 -6.78 -14.44 1.74
N CYS A 241 -5.48 -14.68 1.81
CA CYS A 241 -4.54 -13.88 2.58
C CYS A 241 -3.37 -13.48 1.68
N VAL A 242 -3.11 -12.19 1.54
CA VAL A 242 -1.96 -11.64 0.81
C VAL A 242 -1.06 -10.96 1.81
N GLU A 243 0.23 -11.30 1.83
CA GLU A 243 1.24 -10.62 2.62
C GLU A 243 2.32 -10.05 1.68
N ALA A 244 2.68 -8.78 1.89
CA ALA A 244 3.68 -8.07 1.11
C ALA A 244 4.48 -7.11 2.00
N GLY A 245 5.63 -7.56 2.52
CA GLY A 245 6.57 -6.67 3.19
C GLY A 245 6.03 -6.06 4.49
N GLY A 246 5.21 -6.81 5.24
CA GLY A 246 4.58 -6.34 6.46
C GLY A 246 3.15 -5.81 6.30
N ASP A 247 2.67 -5.66 5.05
CA ASP A 247 1.27 -5.41 4.72
C ASP A 247 0.54 -6.74 4.51
N VAL A 248 -0.45 -7.04 5.34
CA VAL A 248 -1.27 -8.25 5.28
C VAL A 248 -2.71 -7.86 4.96
N VAL A 249 -3.30 -8.46 3.93
CA VAL A 249 -4.71 -8.29 3.57
C VAL A 249 -5.41 -9.64 3.62
N THR A 250 -6.58 -9.67 4.25
CA THR A 250 -7.36 -10.88 4.46
C THR A 250 -8.79 -10.73 3.92
N ARG A 251 -9.30 -11.82 3.35
CA ARG A 251 -10.67 -11.98 2.86
C ARG A 251 -11.20 -13.34 3.27
N GLY A 252 -12.45 -13.40 3.69
CA GLY A 252 -13.10 -14.60 4.20
C GLY A 252 -12.48 -15.08 5.51
N SER A 253 -12.10 -16.35 5.55
CA SER A 253 -11.66 -17.05 6.76
C SER A 253 -10.47 -17.96 6.47
N ALA A 254 -9.74 -18.35 7.52
CA ALA A 254 -8.65 -19.32 7.43
C ALA A 254 -9.15 -20.76 7.22
N GLY A 255 -10.46 -20.99 7.35
CA GLY A 255 -11.19 -22.25 7.20
C GLY A 255 -12.57 -22.15 7.88
N PRO A 256 -13.43 -23.19 7.77
CA PRO A 256 -14.77 -23.19 8.39
C PRO A 256 -14.70 -22.86 9.90
N GLY A 257 -15.39 -21.80 10.33
CA GLY A 257 -15.39 -21.33 11.72
C GLY A 257 -14.03 -20.83 12.25
N ARG A 258 -13.00 -20.73 11.40
CA ARG A 258 -11.63 -20.32 11.78
C ARG A 258 -11.32 -18.96 11.15
N PRO A 259 -11.35 -17.85 11.91
CA PRO A 259 -10.97 -16.54 11.37
C PRO A 259 -9.50 -16.51 10.96
N TRP A 260 -9.14 -15.56 10.11
CA TRP A 260 -7.73 -15.23 9.88
C TRP A 260 -7.11 -14.70 11.16
N THR A 261 -5.85 -15.09 11.39
CA THR A 261 -5.09 -14.75 12.58
C THR A 261 -3.73 -14.26 12.12
N VAL A 262 -3.36 -13.04 12.53
CA VAL A 262 -2.10 -12.40 12.15
C VAL A 262 -1.31 -12.08 13.41
N GLY A 263 -0.10 -12.63 13.52
CA GLY A 263 0.80 -12.33 14.63
C GLY A 263 1.57 -11.02 14.38
N ILE A 264 1.64 -10.17 15.39
CA ILE A 264 2.48 -8.97 15.45
C ILE A 264 3.76 -9.34 16.19
N ARG A 265 4.89 -9.28 15.48
CA ARG A 265 6.19 -9.68 16.00
C ARG A 265 6.77 -8.62 16.95
N HIS A 266 7.51 -9.07 17.95
CA HIS A 266 8.36 -8.17 18.73
C HIS A 266 9.46 -7.58 17.82
N PRO A 267 9.72 -6.26 17.86
CA PRO A 267 10.71 -5.64 16.98
C PRO A 267 12.14 -6.18 17.19
N ASP A 268 12.51 -6.51 18.43
CA ASP A 268 13.86 -6.95 18.79
C ASP A 268 13.99 -8.45 19.04
N ASP A 269 12.89 -9.21 18.95
CA ASP A 269 12.90 -10.67 19.05
C ASP A 269 12.10 -11.27 17.89
N ALA A 270 12.83 -11.81 16.91
CA ALA A 270 12.23 -12.37 15.71
C ALA A 270 11.40 -13.64 15.95
N GLY A 271 11.55 -14.28 17.11
CA GLY A 271 10.78 -15.47 17.51
C GLY A 271 9.55 -15.14 18.36
N ALA A 272 9.46 -13.93 18.91
CA ALA A 272 8.37 -13.54 19.80
C ALA A 272 7.22 -12.85 19.04
N VAL A 273 5.99 -13.30 19.31
CA VAL A 273 4.76 -12.63 18.89
C VAL A 273 4.22 -11.87 20.10
N THR A 274 4.18 -10.54 20.00
CA THR A 274 3.72 -9.66 21.10
C THR A 274 2.20 -9.60 21.16
N TRP A 275 1.53 -9.64 20.00
CA TRP A 275 0.07 -9.64 19.90
C TRP A 275 -0.39 -10.49 18.74
N THR A 276 -1.63 -10.96 18.83
CA THR A 276 -2.30 -11.62 17.72
C THR A 276 -3.58 -10.86 17.39
N VAL A 277 -3.80 -10.59 16.10
CA VAL A 277 -4.97 -9.85 15.62
C VAL A 277 -5.87 -10.67 14.69
N LEU A 278 -7.17 -10.40 14.75
CA LEU A 278 -8.21 -10.96 13.88
C LEU A 278 -8.73 -9.87 12.91
N PRO A 279 -8.13 -9.71 11.72
CA PRO A 279 -8.48 -8.63 10.78
C PRO A 279 -9.78 -8.85 10.01
N GLY A 280 -10.33 -10.07 9.99
CA GLY A 280 -11.55 -10.39 9.24
C GLY A 280 -11.40 -10.14 7.74
N ASN A 281 -12.27 -9.29 7.17
CA ASN A 281 -12.14 -8.76 5.81
C ASN A 281 -11.43 -7.41 5.83
N GLY A 282 -10.18 -7.39 6.28
CA GLY A 282 -9.44 -6.17 6.52
C GLY A 282 -7.96 -6.32 6.23
N ALA A 283 -7.18 -5.42 6.81
CA ALA A 283 -5.75 -5.32 6.64
C ALA A 283 -5.02 -5.11 7.97
N VAL A 284 -3.77 -5.56 8.00
CA VAL A 284 -2.80 -5.35 9.07
C VAL A 284 -1.51 -4.88 8.42
N SER A 285 -1.06 -3.67 8.73
CA SER A 285 0.19 -3.13 8.20
C SER A 285 1.15 -2.84 9.33
N THR A 286 2.40 -3.30 9.21
CA THR A 286 3.44 -3.05 10.21
C THR A 286 4.62 -2.34 9.58
N SER A 287 5.04 -1.23 10.20
CA SER A 287 6.28 -0.52 9.86
C SER A 287 7.21 -0.54 11.06
N SER A 288 8.50 -0.77 10.84
CA SER A 288 9.48 -0.94 11.93
C SER A 288 10.86 -0.48 11.52
N THR A 289 11.58 0.17 12.42
CA THR A 289 12.99 0.54 12.23
C THR A 289 13.97 -0.57 12.64
N ALA A 290 13.48 -1.65 13.26
CA ALA A 290 14.32 -2.71 13.80
C ALA A 290 15.01 -3.54 12.71
N GLU A 291 14.29 -3.91 11.65
CA GLU A 291 14.83 -4.75 10.57
C GLU A 291 15.79 -3.97 9.65
N ARG A 292 15.54 -2.68 9.46
CA ARG A 292 16.32 -1.78 8.61
C ARG A 292 16.48 -0.43 9.31
N PRO A 293 17.53 -0.25 10.13
CA PRO A 293 17.76 1.03 10.78
C PRO A 293 17.86 2.17 9.75
N ALA A 294 17.27 3.33 10.06
CA ALA A 294 17.34 4.56 9.27
C ALA A 294 16.75 4.54 7.84
N HIS A 295 15.93 3.55 7.47
CA HIS A 295 15.25 3.56 6.16
C HIS A 295 13.97 4.40 6.12
N ILE A 296 13.33 4.64 7.28
CA ILE A 296 12.22 5.59 7.44
C ILE A 296 12.82 6.90 7.92
N ILE A 297 12.63 7.95 7.13
CA ILE A 297 13.12 9.30 7.40
C ILE A 297 11.93 10.16 7.82
N ASP A 298 12.09 10.92 8.90
CA ASP A 298 11.14 11.93 9.30
C ASP A 298 11.19 13.12 8.30
N PRO A 299 10.10 13.38 7.55
CA PRO A 299 10.06 14.46 6.57
C PRO A 299 10.30 15.86 7.14
N HIS A 300 10.01 16.08 8.42
CA HIS A 300 10.15 17.39 9.07
C HIS A 300 11.60 17.72 9.39
N THR A 301 12.40 16.70 9.71
CA THR A 301 13.78 16.86 10.18
C THR A 301 14.82 16.38 9.18
N GLY A 302 14.42 15.54 8.21
CA GLY A 302 15.33 14.88 7.28
C GLY A 302 16.24 13.84 7.94
N ARG A 303 15.94 13.44 9.18
CA ARG A 303 16.71 12.48 9.98
C ARG A 303 15.97 11.14 10.07
N PRO A 304 16.67 10.04 10.43
CA PRO A 304 16.01 8.79 10.77
C PRO A 304 14.88 9.00 11.77
N ALA A 305 13.72 8.40 11.50
CA ALA A 305 12.56 8.46 12.37
C ALA A 305 12.88 7.86 13.76
N ALA A 306 12.36 8.51 14.80
CA ALA A 306 12.60 8.14 16.20
C ALA A 306 11.31 8.12 17.04
N GLY A 307 10.13 8.18 16.40
CA GLY A 307 8.84 8.23 17.09
C GLY A 307 8.46 6.90 17.72
N ALA A 308 8.36 5.83 16.91
CA ALA A 308 8.15 4.46 17.39
C ALA A 308 9.21 3.52 16.81
N ARG A 309 9.60 2.51 17.58
CA ARG A 309 10.47 1.41 17.11
C ARG A 309 9.75 0.58 16.06
N SER A 310 8.48 0.27 16.32
CA SER A 310 7.57 -0.44 15.44
C SER A 310 6.15 0.07 15.67
N ALA A 311 5.35 0.14 14.62
CA ALA A 311 3.94 0.45 14.68
C ALA A 311 3.15 -0.49 13.76
N THR A 312 2.06 -1.04 14.26
CA THR A 312 1.13 -1.87 13.52
C THR A 312 -0.24 -1.21 13.52
N VAL A 313 -0.89 -1.16 12.36
CA VAL A 313 -2.24 -0.62 12.18
C VAL A 313 -3.14 -1.70 11.61
N VAL A 314 -4.33 -1.84 12.17
CA VAL A 314 -5.38 -2.76 11.73
C VAL A 314 -6.61 -1.95 11.35
N GLY A 315 -7.20 -2.27 10.21
CA GLY A 315 -8.41 -1.59 9.73
C GLY A 315 -8.94 -2.19 8.43
N PRO A 316 -10.03 -1.63 7.87
CA PRO A 316 -10.68 -2.15 6.68
C PRO A 316 -9.92 -1.88 5.37
N ASP A 317 -9.02 -0.88 5.34
CA ASP A 317 -8.33 -0.41 4.12
C ASP A 317 -6.81 -0.56 4.29
N ALA A 318 -6.17 -1.39 3.45
CA ALA A 318 -4.74 -1.68 3.55
C ALA A 318 -3.90 -0.44 3.25
N ARG A 319 -4.36 0.42 2.34
CA ARG A 319 -3.60 1.59 1.90
C ARG A 319 -3.42 2.57 3.05
N LEU A 320 -4.52 2.88 3.74
CA LEU A 320 -4.48 3.75 4.89
C LEU A 320 -3.81 3.08 6.08
N ALA A 321 -3.93 1.75 6.26
CA ALA A 321 -3.17 1.01 7.28
C ALA A 321 -1.65 1.16 7.06
N GLY A 322 -1.16 0.97 5.83
CA GLY A 322 0.27 1.10 5.49
C GLY A 322 0.80 2.52 5.70
N VAL A 323 0.02 3.52 5.26
CA VAL A 323 0.32 4.95 5.49
C VAL A 323 0.44 5.25 6.98
N LEU A 324 -0.58 4.88 7.77
CA LEU A 324 -0.62 5.18 9.20
C LEU A 324 0.49 4.44 9.96
N ALA A 325 0.79 3.19 9.60
CA ALA A 325 1.90 2.45 10.20
C ALA A 325 3.24 3.17 9.99
N THR A 326 3.51 3.63 8.76
CA THR A 326 4.72 4.40 8.44
C THR A 326 4.74 5.73 9.18
N ALA A 327 3.61 6.45 9.20
CA ALA A 327 3.49 7.75 9.87
C ALA A 327 3.65 7.65 11.40
N LEU A 328 3.17 6.58 12.03
CA LEU A 328 3.33 6.35 13.47
C LEU A 328 4.77 6.01 13.86
N VAL A 329 5.57 5.43 12.97
CA VAL A 329 7.03 5.31 13.20
C VAL A 329 7.70 6.68 13.28
N VAL A 330 7.19 7.67 12.54
CA VAL A 330 7.67 9.06 12.56
C VAL A 330 7.14 9.81 13.79
N ALA A 331 5.82 9.84 13.98
CA ALA A 331 5.17 10.65 15.01
C ALA A 331 5.18 10.02 16.41
N GLY A 332 5.34 8.70 16.51
CA GLY A 332 5.15 7.97 17.76
C GLY A 332 3.73 8.15 18.30
N ARG A 333 3.63 8.30 19.64
CA ARG A 333 2.36 8.46 20.36
C ARG A 333 1.55 9.68 19.93
N ASP A 334 2.19 10.73 19.40
CA ASP A 334 1.48 11.93 18.95
C ASP A 334 0.51 11.63 17.80
N GLY A 335 0.83 10.63 16.97
CA GLY A 335 -0.01 10.21 15.84
C GLY A 335 -1.29 9.46 16.25
N VAL A 336 -1.44 9.10 17.54
CA VAL A 336 -2.68 8.50 18.07
C VAL A 336 -3.91 9.36 17.77
N ARG A 337 -3.75 10.68 17.69
CA ARG A 337 -4.84 11.63 17.35
C ARG A 337 -5.50 11.35 16.00
N TRP A 338 -4.78 10.77 15.03
CA TRP A 338 -5.32 10.49 13.69
C TRP A 338 -6.40 9.40 13.70
N PHE A 339 -6.50 8.65 14.79
CA PHE A 339 -7.52 7.62 14.99
C PHE A 339 -8.82 8.17 15.59
N ALA A 340 -8.88 9.47 15.92
CA ALA A 340 -10.10 10.09 16.42
C ALA A 340 -11.21 10.01 15.35
N GLY A 341 -12.32 9.32 15.68
CA GLY A 341 -13.44 9.10 14.75
C GLY A 341 -13.22 7.97 13.74
N LEU A 342 -12.13 7.21 13.86
CA LEU A 342 -11.87 6.01 13.07
C LEU A 342 -12.23 4.75 13.87
N ASP A 343 -13.53 4.54 14.11
CA ASP A 343 -14.02 3.52 15.05
C ASP A 343 -13.69 2.06 14.67
N GLU A 344 -13.40 1.80 13.40
CA GLU A 344 -13.02 0.47 12.87
C GLU A 344 -11.49 0.26 12.82
N TRP A 345 -10.72 1.23 13.32
CA TRP A 345 -9.27 1.22 13.25
C TRP A 345 -8.65 1.03 14.61
N SER A 346 -7.49 0.39 14.61
CA SER A 346 -6.67 0.21 15.80
C SER A 346 -5.20 0.26 15.45
N ALA A 347 -4.38 0.69 16.40
CA ALA A 347 -2.94 0.70 16.25
C ALA A 347 -2.24 0.28 17.53
N TRP A 348 -1.07 -0.32 17.35
CA TRP A 348 -0.15 -0.73 18.40
C TRP A 348 1.23 -0.22 18.07
N GLY A 349 1.91 0.36 19.05
CA GLY A 349 3.28 0.81 18.90
C GLY A 349 4.16 0.28 20.02
N VAL A 350 5.44 0.12 19.69
CA VAL A 350 6.52 -0.11 20.66
C VAL A 350 7.42 1.11 20.59
N ASP A 351 7.62 1.78 21.71
CA ASP A 351 8.54 2.91 21.81
C ASP A 351 9.99 2.44 21.64
N PRO A 352 10.90 3.28 21.11
CA PRO A 352 12.32 2.94 21.03
C PRO A 352 12.97 2.77 22.41
N ALA A 353 14.00 1.92 22.46
CA ALA A 353 14.85 1.76 23.63
C ALA A 353 15.39 3.13 24.15
N PRO A 354 15.54 3.29 25.48
CA PRO A 354 15.42 2.28 26.53
C PRO A 354 14.00 2.12 27.10
N ALA A 355 13.01 2.84 26.54
CA ALA A 355 11.65 2.79 27.09
C ALA A 355 11.02 1.39 26.90
N ASP A 356 11.16 0.81 25.69
CA ASP A 356 10.58 -0.48 25.29
C ASP A 356 9.12 -0.67 25.75
N THR A 357 8.39 0.45 25.87
CA THR A 357 7.01 0.47 26.31
C THR A 357 6.07 0.29 25.12
N ALA A 358 5.08 -0.58 25.29
CA ALA A 358 4.00 -0.72 24.32
C ALA A 358 2.87 0.28 24.58
N TRP A 359 2.16 0.67 23.53
CA TRP A 359 0.94 1.46 23.59
C TRP A 359 -0.02 1.05 22.48
N SER A 360 -1.30 1.41 22.64
CA SER A 360 -2.33 1.13 21.65
C SER A 360 -3.42 2.19 21.63
N VAL A 361 -4.12 2.27 20.51
CA VAL A 361 -5.35 3.06 20.32
C VAL A 361 -6.36 2.25 19.50
N GLY A 362 -7.65 2.51 19.73
CA GLY A 362 -8.74 1.88 18.99
C GLY A 362 -9.34 0.67 19.70
N ARG A 363 -10.09 -0.15 18.95
CA ARG A 363 -10.83 -1.28 19.53
C ARG A 363 -9.92 -2.45 19.86
N GLU A 364 -9.97 -2.90 21.12
CA GLU A 364 -9.26 -4.09 21.59
C GLU A 364 -9.81 -5.42 21.04
N HIS A 365 -10.99 -5.42 20.41
CA HIS A 365 -11.68 -6.63 19.93
C HIS A 365 -10.90 -7.43 18.87
N HIS A 366 -9.87 -6.84 18.27
CA HIS A 366 -9.00 -7.56 17.37
C HIS A 366 -7.99 -8.45 18.09
N LEU A 367 -7.76 -8.26 19.40
CA LEU A 367 -6.67 -8.90 20.13
C LEU A 367 -7.05 -10.23 20.77
N THR A 368 -6.14 -11.19 20.66
CA THR A 368 -6.05 -12.36 21.55
C THR A 368 -4.62 -12.44 22.07
N ARG A 369 -4.44 -12.58 23.40
CA ARG A 369 -3.12 -12.83 24.01
C ARG A 369 -2.71 -14.29 23.88
#